data_AF-A0A846MLQ5-F1
#
_entry.id   AF-A0A846MLQ5-F1
#
_cell.length_a   1.000
_cell.length_b   1.000
_cell.length_c   1.000
_cell.angle_alpha   90.00
_cell.angle_beta   90.00
_cell.angle_gamma   90.00
#
_symmetry.space_group_name_H-M   'P 1'
#
loop_
_entity.id
_entity.type
_entity.pdbx_description
1 polymer ?
#
loop_
_entity_poly.entity_id
_entity_poly.type
_entity_poly.pdbx_seq_one_letter_code
_entity_poly.pdbx_strand_id
1 'polypeptide(L)'
;MQIDKLRGREVDQLFKAILSLRDLEECYRFFDDLCTVNEIQSLAQRLEVARMLREGYTYHKIETETGASTATISRVKRCLNYGNDAYAMALDRIKEESKQPSEEAHNA
;
A
#
# COMPACT_ATOMS: atom_id res chain seq x y z
N MET A 1 10.43 -8.97 -12.89
CA MET A 1 9.12 -8.47 -12.42
C MET A 1 8.26 -8.06 -13.62
N GLN A 2 6.92 -8.14 -13.57
CA GLN A 2 6.09 -7.72 -14.71
C GLN A 2 6.30 -6.24 -15.09
N ILE A 3 6.59 -5.39 -14.09
CA ILE A 3 6.85 -3.96 -14.28
C ILE A 3 8.12 -3.67 -15.08
N ASP A 4 9.06 -4.62 -15.24
CA ASP A 4 10.30 -4.38 -16.00
C ASP A 4 10.02 -4.06 -17.47
N LYS A 5 8.85 -4.46 -18.01
CA LYS A 5 8.39 -4.08 -19.36
C LYS A 5 8.04 -2.60 -19.49
N LEU A 6 7.83 -1.90 -18.38
CA LEU A 6 7.48 -0.47 -18.31
C LEU A 6 8.64 0.37 -17.78
N ARG A 7 9.78 -0.24 -17.45
CA ARG A 7 10.95 0.48 -16.93
C ARG A 7 11.45 1.47 -17.98
N GLY A 8 11.61 2.72 -17.58
CA GLY A 8 11.96 3.81 -18.49
C GLY A 8 11.83 5.18 -17.81
N ARG A 9 12.14 6.24 -18.54
CA ARG A 9 12.21 7.61 -18.04
C ARG A 9 10.91 8.03 -17.33
N GLU A 10 9.76 7.70 -17.90
CA GLU A 10 8.44 8.11 -17.43
C GLU A 10 8.09 7.45 -16.10
N VAL A 11 8.30 6.13 -15.99
CA VAL A 11 8.04 5.38 -14.75
C VAL A 11 9.05 5.74 -13.66
N ASP A 12 10.31 5.96 -14.03
CA ASP A 12 11.33 6.45 -13.08
C ASP A 12 10.97 7.84 -12.56
N GLN A 13 10.44 8.73 -13.41
CA GLN A 13 9.98 10.06 -13.00
C GLN A 13 8.80 9.98 -12.04
N LEU A 14 7.82 9.12 -12.32
CA LEU A 14 6.69 8.87 -11.42
C LEU A 14 7.16 8.40 -10.03
N PHE A 15 8.06 7.42 -9.97
CA PHE A 15 8.56 6.93 -8.68
C PHE A 15 9.44 7.94 -7.96
N LYS A 16 10.23 8.74 -8.67
CA LYS A 16 10.98 9.86 -8.07
C LYS A 16 10.05 10.92 -7.49
N ALA A 17 8.92 11.22 -8.13
CA ALA A 17 7.92 12.13 -7.59
C ALA A 17 7.30 11.56 -6.30
N ILE A 18 6.89 10.28 -6.30
CA ILE A 18 6.34 9.61 -5.10
C ILE A 18 7.36 9.61 -3.95
N LEU A 19 8.64 9.34 -4.22
CA LEU A 19 9.72 9.36 -3.22
C LEU A 19 10.03 10.75 -2.64
N SER A 20 9.56 11.82 -3.28
CA SER A 20 9.83 13.20 -2.84
C SER A 20 8.80 13.73 -1.83
N LEU A 21 7.66 13.04 -1.68
CA LEU A 21 6.58 13.39 -0.76
C LEU A 21 7.03 13.18 0.68
N ARG A 22 6.67 14.10 1.57
CA ARG A 22 7.23 14.18 2.93
C ARG A 22 6.24 13.84 4.02
N ASP A 23 4.95 14.00 3.77
CA ASP A 23 3.90 13.75 4.75
C ASP A 23 2.61 13.23 4.07
N LEU A 24 1.62 12.91 4.91
CA LEU A 24 0.34 12.38 4.46
C LEU A 24 -0.48 13.40 3.68
N GLU A 25 -0.37 14.70 3.99
CA GLU A 25 -1.13 15.73 3.29
C GLU A 25 -0.60 15.95 1.87
N GLU A 26 0.74 15.92 1.69
CA GLU A 26 1.37 15.89 0.37
C GLU A 26 0.95 14.65 -0.43
N CYS A 27 0.83 13.48 0.23
CA CYS A 27 0.29 12.28 -0.41
C CYS A 27 -1.16 12.49 -0.88
N TYR A 28 -2.06 12.98 -0.02
CA TYR A 28 -3.46 13.21 -0.38
C TYR A 28 -3.57 14.16 -1.58
N ARG A 29 -2.88 15.30 -1.55
CA ARG A 29 -2.91 16.28 -2.64
C ARG A 29 -2.35 15.73 -3.95
N PHE A 30 -1.19 15.05 -3.90
CA PHE A 30 -0.56 14.50 -5.09
C PHE A 30 -1.41 13.41 -5.75
N PHE A 31 -1.97 12.50 -4.95
CA PHE A 31 -2.80 11.42 -5.49
C PHE A 31 -4.19 11.90 -5.93
N ASP A 32 -4.74 12.97 -5.33
CA ASP A 32 -5.98 13.60 -5.81
C ASP A 32 -5.82 14.23 -7.20
N ASP A 33 -4.65 14.83 -7.49
CA ASP A 33 -4.32 15.33 -8.82
C ASP A 33 -4.05 14.20 -9.83
N LEU A 34 -3.35 13.13 -9.41
CA LEU A 34 -2.85 12.06 -10.30
C LEU A 34 -3.91 10.99 -10.61
N CYS A 35 -4.80 10.70 -9.66
CA CYS A 35 -5.72 9.58 -9.71
C CYS A 35 -7.16 10.04 -9.56
N THR A 36 -8.08 9.29 -10.15
CA THR A 36 -9.49 9.39 -9.81
C THR A 36 -9.76 8.80 -8.42
N VAL A 37 -10.86 9.22 -7.79
CA VAL A 37 -11.32 8.67 -6.49
C VAL A 37 -11.41 7.14 -6.50
N ASN A 38 -11.92 6.56 -7.60
CA ASN A 38 -12.08 5.11 -7.74
C ASN A 38 -10.73 4.38 -7.83
N GLU A 39 -9.71 4.99 -8.44
CA GLU A 39 -8.37 4.41 -8.52
C GLU A 39 -7.71 4.40 -7.14
N ILE A 40 -7.77 5.51 -6.39
CA ILE A 40 -7.26 5.58 -5.01
C ILE A 40 -7.97 4.55 -4.13
N GLN A 41 -9.31 4.48 -4.19
CA GLN A 41 -10.08 3.49 -3.43
C GLN A 41 -9.68 2.06 -3.79
N SER A 42 -9.46 1.76 -5.08
CA SER A 42 -9.02 0.43 -5.52
C SER A 42 -7.63 0.09 -5.00
N LEU A 43 -6.70 1.04 -4.98
CA LEU A 43 -5.35 0.83 -4.44
C LEU A 43 -5.39 0.60 -2.92
N ALA A 44 -6.12 1.44 -2.18
CA ALA A 44 -6.30 1.31 -0.75
C ALA A 44 -6.95 -0.02 -0.36
N GLN A 45 -8.02 -0.42 -1.07
CA GLN A 45 -8.69 -1.71 -0.86
C GLN A 45 -7.72 -2.89 -1.03
N ARG A 46 -6.84 -2.86 -2.04
CA ARG A 46 -5.85 -3.95 -2.24
C ARG A 46 -4.83 -4.04 -1.10
N LEU A 47 -4.38 -2.91 -0.57
CA LEU A 47 -3.46 -2.88 0.57
C LEU A 47 -4.13 -3.43 1.83
N GLU A 48 -5.39 -3.04 2.07
CA GLU A 48 -6.16 -3.51 3.23
C GLU A 48 -6.45 -5.01 3.15
N VAL A 49 -6.84 -5.50 1.97
CA VAL A 49 -6.94 -6.94 1.69
C VAL A 49 -5.62 -7.66 1.99
N ALA A 50 -4.48 -7.09 1.59
CA ALA A 50 -3.18 -7.69 1.85
C ALA A 50 -2.88 -7.78 3.36
N ARG A 51 -3.17 -6.70 4.11
CA ARG A 51 -3.04 -6.66 5.57
C ARG A 51 -3.88 -7.75 6.23
N MET A 52 -5.18 -7.82 5.90
CA MET A 52 -6.09 -8.80 6.49
C MET A 52 -5.71 -10.25 6.12
N LEU A 53 -5.26 -10.50 4.88
CA LEU A 53 -4.78 -11.83 4.50
C LEU A 53 -3.55 -12.26 5.29
N ARG A 54 -2.65 -11.34 5.64
CA ARG A 54 -1.49 -11.62 6.50
C ARG A 54 -1.88 -11.90 7.95
N GLU A 55 -2.93 -11.24 8.44
CA GLU A 55 -3.47 -11.43 9.78
C GLU A 55 -4.36 -12.69 9.92
N GLY A 56 -4.56 -13.44 8.82
CA GLY A 56 -5.26 -14.73 8.84
C GLY A 56 -6.78 -14.62 8.75
N TYR A 57 -7.33 -13.47 8.36
CA TYR A 57 -8.77 -13.32 8.17
C TYR A 57 -9.29 -14.19 7.01
N THR A 58 -10.53 -14.67 7.15
CA THR A 58 -11.22 -15.43 6.10
C THR A 58 -11.62 -14.54 4.94
N TYR A 59 -11.79 -15.12 3.75
CA TYR A 59 -12.22 -14.37 2.56
C TYR A 59 -13.54 -13.65 2.80
N HIS A 60 -14.52 -14.30 3.42
CA HIS A 60 -15.81 -13.69 3.72
C HIS A 60 -15.66 -12.43 4.58
N LYS A 61 -14.85 -12.48 5.64
CA LYS A 61 -14.61 -11.30 6.48
C LYS A 61 -13.94 -10.18 5.69
N ILE A 62 -12.97 -10.52 4.84
CA ILE A 62 -12.28 -9.53 4.00
C ILE A 62 -13.24 -8.88 3.00
N GLU A 63 -14.12 -9.65 2.35
CA GLU A 63 -15.13 -9.11 1.44
C GLU A 63 -16.06 -8.13 2.17
N THR A 64 -16.53 -8.49 3.37
CA THR A 64 -17.42 -7.65 4.17
C THR A 64 -16.76 -6.34 4.61
N GLU A 65 -15.52 -6.39 5.11
CA GLU A 65 -14.85 -5.19 5.65
C GLU A 65 -14.31 -4.27 4.55
N THR A 66 -13.80 -4.85 3.45
CA THR A 66 -13.10 -4.07 2.42
C THR A 66 -13.97 -3.76 1.20
N GLY A 67 -15.08 -4.48 1.00
CA GLY A 67 -15.87 -4.43 -0.22
C GLY A 67 -15.16 -5.03 -1.43
N ALA A 68 -14.03 -5.71 -1.25
CA ALA A 68 -13.30 -6.33 -2.35
C ALA A 68 -14.04 -7.56 -2.88
N SER A 69 -14.01 -7.78 -4.20
CA SER A 69 -14.51 -9.02 -4.78
C SER A 69 -13.56 -10.19 -4.51
N THR A 70 -14.08 -11.42 -4.53
CA THR A 70 -13.28 -12.65 -4.43
C THR A 70 -12.13 -12.69 -5.45
N ALA A 71 -12.36 -12.15 -6.65
CA ALA A 71 -11.34 -12.06 -7.70
C ALA A 71 -10.21 -11.09 -7.31
N THR A 72 -10.52 -9.96 -6.69
CA THR A 72 -9.52 -9.03 -6.15
C THR A 72 -8.73 -9.67 -5.01
N ILE A 73 -9.41 -10.30 -4.06
CA ILE A 73 -8.76 -10.99 -2.93
C ILE A 73 -7.80 -12.07 -3.45
N SER A 74 -8.23 -12.86 -4.43
CA SER A 74 -7.39 -13.91 -5.04
C SER A 74 -6.17 -13.35 -5.76
N ARG A 75 -6.28 -12.21 -6.45
CA ARG A 75 -5.12 -11.53 -7.06
C ARG A 75 -4.13 -11.04 -6.01
N VAL A 76 -4.62 -10.42 -4.93
CA VAL A 76 -3.77 -9.94 -3.83
C VAL A 76 -3.08 -11.12 -3.13
N LYS A 77 -3.80 -12.20 -2.83
CA LYS A 77 -3.22 -13.42 -2.24
C LYS A 77 -2.11 -14.01 -3.11
N ARG A 78 -2.28 -14.01 -4.43
CA ARG A 78 -1.23 -14.44 -5.37
C ARG A 78 0.02 -13.55 -5.26
N CYS A 79 -0.15 -12.23 -5.18
CA CYS A 79 0.98 -11.31 -4.98
C CYS A 79 1.68 -11.50 -3.63
N LEU A 80 0.94 -11.84 -2.56
CA LEU A 80 1.54 -12.16 -1.26
C LEU A 80 2.36 -13.46 -1.29
N ASN A 81 1.90 -14.47 -2.04
CA ASN A 81 2.57 -15.78 -2.06
C ASN A 81 3.70 -15.88 -3.10
N TYR A 82 3.62 -15.12 -4.21
CA TYR A 82 4.49 -15.28 -5.37
C TYR A 82 4.95 -13.94 -5.98
N GLY A 83 4.80 -12.85 -5.24
CA GLY A 83 5.18 -11.51 -5.68
C GLY A 83 6.62 -11.15 -5.29
N ASN A 84 6.82 -9.86 -4.98
CA ASN A 84 8.14 -9.31 -4.65
C ASN A 84 8.29 -9.04 -3.14
N ASP A 85 7.47 -9.67 -2.30
CA ASP A 85 7.38 -9.45 -0.84
C ASP A 85 7.10 -7.99 -0.39
N ALA A 86 6.81 -7.09 -1.34
CA ALA A 86 6.68 -5.66 -1.10
C ALA A 86 5.50 -5.27 -0.20
N TYR A 87 4.40 -6.04 -0.23
CA TYR A 87 3.30 -5.85 0.73
C TYR A 87 3.75 -6.12 2.16
N ALA A 88 4.50 -7.21 2.38
CA ALA A 88 5.02 -7.54 3.70
C ALA A 88 5.99 -6.44 4.17
N MET A 89 6.96 -6.09 3.32
CA MET A 89 7.94 -5.03 3.59
C MET A 89 7.27 -3.70 4.00
N ALA A 90 6.28 -3.22 3.23
CA ALA A 90 5.65 -1.93 3.51
C ALA A 90 4.81 -1.96 4.80
N LEU A 91 4.01 -3.03 5.00
CA LEU A 91 3.17 -3.18 6.19
C LEU A 91 4.01 -3.38 7.46
N ASP A 92 5.15 -4.06 7.36
CA ASP A 92 6.06 -4.27 8.49
C ASP A 92 6.71 -2.95 8.94
N ARG A 93 7.15 -2.11 7.99
CA ARG A 93 7.68 -0.76 8.30
C ARG A 93 6.68 0.12 9.05
N ILE A 94 5.43 0.17 8.58
CA ILE A 94 4.37 0.96 9.25
C ILE A 94 4.11 0.43 10.68
N LYS A 95 4.17 -0.90 10.86
CA LYS A 95 4.02 -1.53 12.18
C LYS A 95 5.21 -1.26 13.11
N GLU A 96 6.40 -1.09 12.57
CA GLU A 96 7.60 -0.73 13.34
C GLU A 96 7.58 0.76 13.75
N GLU A 97 7.22 1.65 12.83
CA GLU A 97 7.06 3.09 13.11
C GLU A 97 6.04 3.36 14.21
N SER A 98 4.90 2.66 14.19
CA SER A 98 3.87 2.78 15.25
C SER A 98 4.28 2.25 16.62
N LYS A 99 5.40 1.52 16.71
CA LYS A 99 5.93 0.99 17.98
C LYS A 99 7.03 1.84 18.61
N GLN A 100 7.58 2.83 17.90
CA GLN A 100 8.53 3.76 18.49
C GLN A 100 7.75 4.83 19.28
N PRO A 101 7.84 4.87 20.62
CA PRO A 101 7.42 6.06 21.35
C PRO A 101 8.33 7.20 20.87
N SER A 102 7.75 8.38 20.65
CA SER A 102 8.48 9.62 20.42
C SER A 102 9.42 9.91 21.60
N GLU A 103 10.65 9.40 21.56
CA GLU A 103 11.74 9.73 22.49
C GLU A 103 12.41 11.07 22.10
N GLU A 104 11.64 12.12 21.82
CA GLU A 104 12.19 13.48 21.58
C GLU A 104 11.32 14.62 22.15
N ALA A 105 10.51 14.35 23.19
CA ALA A 105 9.78 15.41 23.93
C ALA A 105 10.20 15.53 25.41
N HIS A 106 11.38 15.03 25.76
CA HIS A 106 11.96 15.24 27.09
C HIS A 106 13.49 15.36 26.98
N ASN A 107 13.95 16.54 26.56
CA ASN A 107 15.22 17.09 27.02
C ASN A 107 15.19 18.61 26.86
N ALA A 108 14.90 19.25 28.00
CA ALA A 108 15.32 20.58 28.46
C ALA A 108 15.02 21.81 27.58
#